data_AF-A0A831V3W0-F1
#
_entry.id   AF-A0A831V3W0-F1
#
_cell.length_a   1.000
_cell.length_b   1.000
_cell.length_c   1.000
_cell.angle_alpha   90.00
_cell.angle_beta   90.00
_cell.angle_gamma   90.00
#
_symmetry.space_group_name_H-M   'P 1'
#
loop_
_entity.id
_entity.type
_entity.pdbx_description
1 polymer ?
#
loop_
_entity_poly.entity_id
_entity_poly.type
_entity_poly.pdbx_seq_one_letter_code
_entity_poly.pdbx_strand_id
1 'polypeptide(L)'
;EGVYEGREIVLGPRRGEFYQINSGLKEGELVVSRGNFKIDSAIQIQARPSMMNPYLAKETVDPAELPSLFSSKLDLLNGIFVRLSQAVHGGDQESVKNNLDSFAKVLNGINSDFFDPEIKLDWGELAMLLKADIVLLRQADTEEELRRTYAEMADHFYQVRTRFQLAPPVLSREGSDELRRQLGRLLDHYLALQKNLAGDAPEKSLAVIDDIAAAAADFIDELDNSDSKKAKTTSTDLRAAVEKLQGSTSIQELRTAFYPLSKILIAAVSTFGVSGPYAVYEHYCPMAFNDTGATWLDTSETINNPYFGDEMLRCGEVRGQFKLEE
;
A
#
# COMPACT_ATOMS: atom_id res chain seq x y z
N GLU A 1 46.31 -0.17 22.12
CA GLU A 1 44.85 -0.19 22.35
C GLU A 1 44.19 -0.82 21.13
N GLY A 2 43.23 -1.73 21.33
CA GLY A 2 42.52 -2.37 20.21
C GLY A 2 41.48 -1.43 19.65
N VAL A 3 41.61 -1.03 18.38
CA VAL A 3 40.59 -0.27 17.65
C VAL A 3 39.64 -1.28 17.00
N TYR A 4 38.35 -1.13 17.22
CA TYR A 4 37.33 -1.90 16.50
C TYR A 4 37.07 -1.25 15.14
N GLU A 5 37.13 -2.04 14.07
CA GLU A 5 36.91 -1.60 12.69
C GLU A 5 35.80 -2.45 12.08
N GLY A 6 34.86 -1.81 11.40
CA GLY A 6 33.82 -2.47 10.61
C GLY A 6 34.40 -2.87 9.27
N ARG A 7 34.17 -4.12 8.86
CA ARG A 7 34.64 -4.63 7.58
C ARG A 7 33.56 -5.44 6.89
N GLU A 8 33.35 -5.15 5.62
CA GLU A 8 32.48 -5.94 4.76
C GLU A 8 33.14 -7.28 4.44
N ILE A 9 32.36 -8.35 4.57
CA ILE A 9 32.80 -9.72 4.29
C ILE A 9 31.77 -10.40 3.40
N VAL A 10 32.25 -11.29 2.54
CA VAL A 10 31.36 -12.10 1.70
C VAL A 10 31.17 -13.45 2.37
N LEU A 11 29.96 -13.73 2.80
CA LEU A 11 29.61 -15.02 3.40
C LEU A 11 29.35 -16.09 2.34
N GLY A 12 29.72 -17.31 2.68
CA GLY A 12 29.35 -18.54 1.99
C GLY A 12 28.23 -19.27 2.73
N PRO A 13 27.98 -20.54 2.39
CA PRO A 13 26.89 -21.31 3.00
C PRO A 13 27.08 -21.46 4.52
N ARG A 14 25.97 -21.37 5.26
CA ARG A 14 25.93 -21.61 6.71
C ARG A 14 26.14 -23.09 7.01
N ARG A 15 26.95 -23.40 8.03
CA ARG A 15 27.23 -24.75 8.53
C ARG A 15 26.97 -24.81 10.04
N GLY A 16 25.74 -25.13 10.41
CA GLY A 16 25.28 -25.12 11.80
C GLY A 16 25.32 -23.71 12.40
N GLU A 17 26.09 -23.55 13.47
CA GLU A 17 26.26 -22.27 14.18
C GLU A 17 27.31 -21.34 13.54
N PHE A 18 27.90 -21.73 12.41
CA PHE A 18 28.98 -20.99 11.76
C PHE A 18 28.64 -20.59 10.32
N TYR A 19 29.17 -19.46 9.88
CA TYR A 19 29.16 -19.06 8.47
C TYR A 19 30.52 -19.30 7.85
N GLN A 20 30.55 -19.86 6.64
CA GLN A 20 31.77 -19.85 5.83
C GLN A 20 32.04 -18.41 5.37
N ILE A 21 33.31 -17.97 5.39
CA ILE A 21 33.71 -16.68 4.84
C ILE A 21 34.42 -16.94 3.52
N ASN A 22 33.87 -16.42 2.43
CA ASN A 22 34.44 -16.55 1.09
C ASN A 22 35.52 -15.50 0.83
N SER A 23 35.34 -14.28 1.36
CA SER A 23 36.35 -13.20 1.29
C SER A 23 36.08 -12.11 2.34
N GLY A 24 37.07 -11.23 2.56
CA GLY A 24 36.97 -10.08 3.46
C GLY A 24 37.68 -10.24 4.81
N LEU A 25 38.11 -11.46 5.17
CA LEU A 25 38.92 -11.74 6.37
C LEU A 25 40.07 -12.70 6.04
N LYS A 26 41.16 -12.60 6.81
CA LYS A 26 42.28 -13.54 6.78
C LYS A 26 42.29 -14.43 8.03
N GLU A 27 42.90 -15.59 7.88
CA GLU A 27 43.12 -16.50 9.01
C GLU A 27 43.97 -15.81 10.11
N GLY A 28 43.53 -15.94 11.37
CA GLY A 28 44.14 -15.29 12.52
C GLY A 28 43.57 -13.91 12.86
N GLU A 29 42.68 -13.34 12.05
CA GLU A 29 41.95 -12.12 12.41
C GLU A 29 40.91 -12.37 13.51
N LEU A 30 40.79 -11.43 14.45
CA LEU A 30 39.85 -11.53 15.56
C LEU A 30 38.53 -10.83 15.21
N VAL A 31 37.43 -11.56 15.36
CA VAL A 31 36.07 -11.04 15.15
C VAL A 31 35.35 -10.96 16.48
N VAL A 32 34.59 -9.88 16.68
CA VAL A 32 33.74 -9.75 17.87
C VAL A 32 32.57 -10.72 17.77
N SER A 33 32.56 -11.73 18.64
CA SER A 33 31.48 -12.72 18.71
C SER A 33 30.45 -12.44 19.81
N ARG A 34 30.76 -11.55 20.76
CA ARG A 34 29.86 -11.16 21.87
C ARG A 34 29.98 -9.67 22.16
N GLY A 35 28.84 -9.00 22.33
CA GLY A 35 28.80 -7.57 22.66
C GLY A 35 28.93 -6.63 21.46
N ASN A 36 28.82 -7.15 20.24
CA ASN A 36 28.77 -6.39 18.98
C ASN A 36 27.76 -5.23 19.03
N PHE A 37 26.56 -5.44 19.60
CA PHE A 37 25.55 -4.38 19.74
C PHE A 37 26.04 -3.20 20.59
N LYS A 38 26.71 -3.45 21.72
CA LYS A 38 27.21 -2.38 22.61
C LYS A 38 28.34 -1.59 21.98
N ILE A 39 29.21 -2.27 21.22
CA ILE A 39 30.28 -1.62 20.46
C ILE A 39 29.67 -0.73 19.39
N ASP A 40 28.66 -1.22 18.67
CA ASP A 40 27.97 -0.47 17.64
C ASP A 40 27.21 0.75 18.20
N SER A 41 26.49 0.59 19.33
CA SER A 41 25.85 1.71 20.02
C SER A 41 26.87 2.78 20.47
N ALA A 42 28.05 2.38 20.95
CA ALA A 42 29.09 3.32 21.37
C ALA A 42 29.68 4.09 20.17
N ILE A 43 29.82 3.45 19.01
CA ILE A 43 30.25 4.08 17.74
C ILE A 43 29.18 5.06 17.24
N GLN A 44 27.90 4.67 17.29
CA GLN A 44 26.78 5.52 16.90
C GLN A 44 26.62 6.77 17.78
N ILE A 45 26.87 6.67 19.10
CA ILE A 45 26.88 7.84 20.00
C ILE A 45 27.94 8.87 19.59
N GLN A 46 29.02 8.43 18.93
CA GLN A 46 30.06 9.30 18.38
C GLN A 46 29.72 9.80 16.97
N ALA A 47 28.46 9.70 16.54
CA ALA A 47 27.95 10.07 15.22
C ALA A 47 28.67 9.37 14.05
N ARG A 48 29.20 8.16 14.28
CA ARG A 48 29.75 7.31 13.23
C ARG A 48 28.68 6.33 12.72
N PRO A 49 28.71 5.96 11.42
CA PRO A 49 27.78 4.99 10.86
C PRO A 49 27.73 3.68 11.65
N SER A 50 26.53 3.12 11.83
CA SER A 50 26.36 1.78 12.40
C SER A 50 27.01 0.73 11.49
N MET A 51 27.81 -0.14 12.09
CA MET A 51 28.44 -1.29 11.44
C MET A 51 27.51 -2.51 11.38
N MET A 52 26.39 -2.45 12.10
CA MET A 52 25.34 -3.48 12.12
C MET A 52 24.13 -3.12 11.24
N ASN A 53 23.87 -1.83 11.05
CA ASN A 53 22.74 -1.31 10.30
C ASN A 53 23.16 -0.06 9.48
N PRO A 54 23.80 -0.25 8.31
CA PRO A 54 24.33 0.85 7.50
C PRO A 54 23.26 1.83 7.02
N TYR A 55 21.98 1.43 7.04
CA TYR A 55 20.85 2.27 6.62
C TYR A 55 20.43 3.32 7.64
N LEU A 56 20.73 3.13 8.94
CA LEU A 56 20.52 4.19 9.95
C LEU A 56 21.49 5.37 9.77
N ALA A 57 22.56 5.18 8.99
CA ALA A 57 23.57 6.20 8.73
C ALA A 57 23.36 6.97 7.42
N LYS A 58 22.52 6.46 6.49
CA LYS A 58 22.13 7.20 5.28
C LYS A 58 21.06 8.24 5.65
N GLU A 59 21.13 9.41 5.03
CA GLU A 59 20.08 10.44 5.20
C GLU A 59 18.72 9.84 4.80
N THR A 60 17.63 10.27 5.40
CA THR A 60 16.27 9.83 5.03
C THR A 60 15.80 10.56 3.78
N VAL A 61 15.07 9.90 2.87
CA VAL A 61 14.45 10.60 1.73
C VAL A 61 13.23 11.37 2.24
N ASP A 62 13.09 12.65 1.89
CA ASP A 62 11.84 13.38 2.16
C ASP A 62 10.70 12.73 1.35
N PRO A 63 9.58 12.32 1.98
CA PRO A 63 8.41 11.81 1.26
C PRO A 63 7.95 12.67 0.08
N ALA A 64 8.15 13.99 0.14
CA ALA A 64 7.79 14.91 -0.93
C ALA A 64 8.66 14.75 -2.19
N GLU A 65 9.84 14.15 -2.07
CA GLU A 65 10.78 13.89 -3.17
C GLU A 65 10.54 12.53 -3.84
N LEU A 66 9.71 11.67 -3.23
CA LEU A 66 9.40 10.34 -3.77
C LEU A 66 8.37 10.44 -4.90
N PRO A 67 8.53 9.66 -5.98
CA PRO A 67 7.46 9.51 -6.97
C PRO A 67 6.17 9.03 -6.31
N SER A 68 5.03 9.67 -6.63
CA SER A 68 3.73 9.38 -5.99
C SER A 68 3.34 7.90 -6.06
N LEU A 69 3.56 7.26 -7.21
CA LEU A 69 3.31 5.83 -7.41
C LEU A 69 4.21 4.96 -6.51
N PHE A 70 5.48 5.36 -6.31
CA PHE A 70 6.38 4.64 -5.42
C PHE A 70 5.93 4.77 -3.96
N SER A 71 5.61 5.98 -3.51
CA SER A 71 5.06 6.22 -2.16
C SER A 71 3.81 5.37 -1.91
N SER A 72 2.88 5.35 -2.87
CA SER A 72 1.66 4.55 -2.74
C SER A 72 1.95 3.05 -2.68
N LYS A 73 2.89 2.52 -3.48
CA LYS A 73 3.27 1.10 -3.42
C LYS A 73 4.00 0.75 -2.12
N LEU A 74 4.79 1.67 -1.56
CA LEU A 74 5.38 1.48 -0.25
C LEU A 74 4.32 1.42 0.86
N ASP A 75 3.27 2.24 0.79
CA ASP A 75 2.14 2.17 1.72
C ASP A 75 1.36 0.85 1.60
N LEU A 76 1.20 0.33 0.38
CA LEU A 76 0.62 -1.00 0.17
C LEU A 76 1.47 -2.09 0.81
N LEU A 77 2.79 -2.08 0.60
CA LEU A 77 3.71 -3.00 1.25
C LEU A 77 3.62 -2.88 2.77
N ASN A 78 3.54 -1.66 3.30
CA ASN A 78 3.43 -1.38 4.73
C ASN A 78 2.16 -1.99 5.34
N GLY A 79 1.04 -1.87 4.64
CA GLY A 79 -0.21 -2.48 5.06
C GLY A 79 -0.21 -4.02 4.96
N ILE A 80 0.36 -4.60 3.89
CA ILE A 80 0.45 -6.06 3.74
C ILE A 80 1.38 -6.63 4.81
N PHE A 81 2.51 -5.97 5.07
CA PHE A 81 3.46 -6.34 6.12
C PHE A 81 2.78 -6.46 7.49
N VAL A 82 1.87 -5.54 7.83
CA VAL A 82 1.11 -5.63 9.09
C VAL A 82 0.17 -6.82 9.14
N ARG A 83 -0.56 -7.10 8.06
CA ARG A 83 -1.43 -8.29 8.01
C ARG A 83 -0.62 -9.58 8.06
N LEU A 84 0.54 -9.61 7.39
CA LEU A 84 1.50 -10.69 7.50
C LEU A 84 1.97 -10.87 8.96
N SER A 85 2.27 -9.78 9.67
CA SER A 85 2.55 -9.82 11.11
C SER A 85 1.45 -10.50 11.89
N GLN A 86 0.20 -10.08 11.67
CA GLN A 86 -0.96 -10.62 12.37
C GLN A 86 -1.13 -12.11 12.08
N ALA A 87 -0.99 -12.53 10.81
CA ALA A 87 -1.11 -13.92 10.40
C ALA A 87 0.00 -14.80 10.99
N VAL A 88 1.27 -14.33 10.97
CA VAL A 88 2.42 -15.05 11.56
C VAL A 88 2.27 -15.23 13.07
N HIS A 89 1.80 -14.20 13.78
CA HIS A 89 1.60 -14.29 15.24
C HIS A 89 0.32 -15.03 15.62
N GLY A 90 -0.70 -14.99 14.75
CA GLY A 90 -1.97 -15.67 14.92
C GLY A 90 -1.96 -17.15 14.51
N GLY A 91 -0.91 -17.61 13.82
CA GLY A 91 -0.78 -19.01 13.37
C GLY A 91 -1.63 -19.35 12.13
N ASP A 92 -2.11 -18.34 11.40
CA ASP A 92 -2.95 -18.53 10.21
C ASP A 92 -2.08 -18.72 8.95
N GLN A 93 -1.78 -19.99 8.64
CA GLN A 93 -0.89 -20.36 7.54
C GLN A 93 -1.41 -19.97 6.15
N GLU A 94 -2.73 -20.01 5.95
CA GLU A 94 -3.35 -19.62 4.69
C GLU A 94 -3.20 -18.12 4.47
N SER A 95 -3.53 -17.32 5.50
CA SER A 95 -3.31 -15.87 5.47
C SER A 95 -1.83 -15.52 5.32
N VAL A 96 -0.90 -16.25 5.93
CA VAL A 96 0.54 -16.03 5.74
C VAL A 96 0.91 -16.17 4.27
N LYS A 97 0.51 -17.28 3.63
CA LYS A 97 0.80 -17.54 2.22
C LYS A 97 0.21 -16.45 1.31
N ASN A 98 -1.06 -16.12 1.49
CA ASN A 98 -1.74 -15.11 0.68
C ASN A 98 -1.12 -13.72 0.84
N ASN A 99 -0.75 -13.33 2.06
CA ASN A 99 -0.06 -12.07 2.31
C ASN A 99 1.36 -12.06 1.71
N LEU A 100 2.10 -13.17 1.73
CA LEU A 100 3.42 -13.28 1.07
C LEU A 100 3.30 -13.17 -0.46
N ASP A 101 2.29 -13.79 -1.06
CA ASP A 101 2.03 -13.70 -2.50
C ASP A 101 1.66 -12.27 -2.91
N SER A 102 0.79 -11.62 -2.14
CA SER A 102 0.43 -10.21 -2.31
C SER A 102 1.63 -9.29 -2.13
N PHE A 103 2.44 -9.49 -1.09
CA PHE A 103 3.63 -8.69 -0.83
C PHE A 103 4.64 -8.82 -1.98
N ALA A 104 4.90 -10.05 -2.44
CA ALA A 104 5.78 -10.33 -3.57
C ALA A 104 5.30 -9.66 -4.86
N LYS A 105 3.99 -9.68 -5.13
CA LYS A 105 3.40 -9.04 -6.31
C LYS A 105 3.62 -7.52 -6.30
N VAL A 106 3.35 -6.86 -5.17
CA VAL A 106 3.57 -5.41 -5.04
C VAL A 106 5.07 -5.07 -5.13
N LEU A 107 5.91 -5.82 -4.41
CA LEU A 107 7.36 -5.62 -4.38
C LEU A 107 7.99 -5.72 -5.78
N ASN A 108 7.59 -6.72 -6.57
CA ASN A 108 8.07 -6.90 -7.94
C ASN A 108 7.44 -5.91 -8.93
N GLY A 109 6.30 -5.32 -8.61
CA GLY A 109 5.62 -4.33 -9.44
C GLY A 109 6.15 -2.90 -9.31
N ILE A 110 7.12 -2.64 -8.42
CA ILE A 110 7.76 -1.33 -8.30
C ILE A 110 8.84 -1.21 -9.38
N ASN A 111 8.57 -0.39 -10.40
CA ASN A 111 9.54 -0.05 -11.43
C ASN A 111 10.44 1.10 -10.94
N SER A 112 11.73 0.81 -10.76
CA SER A 112 12.73 1.77 -10.27
C SER A 112 13.54 2.44 -11.38
N ASP A 113 13.21 2.24 -12.65
CA ASP A 113 14.01 2.77 -13.77
C ASP A 113 14.05 4.29 -13.84
N PHE A 114 13.06 4.95 -13.28
CA PHE A 114 12.94 6.41 -13.25
C PHE A 114 13.33 7.02 -11.90
N PHE A 115 13.84 6.21 -10.97
CA PHE A 115 14.26 6.72 -9.66
C PHE A 115 15.59 7.45 -9.80
N ASP A 116 15.79 8.44 -8.95
CA ASP A 116 17.11 9.02 -8.72
C ASP A 116 18.13 7.87 -8.44
N PRO A 117 19.38 7.95 -8.93
CA PRO A 117 20.37 6.88 -8.76
C PRO A 117 20.56 6.40 -7.32
N GLU A 118 20.48 7.30 -6.34
CA GLU A 118 20.63 6.95 -4.92
C GLU A 118 19.40 6.18 -4.41
N ILE A 119 18.20 6.69 -4.72
CA ILE A 119 16.94 6.02 -4.39
C ILE A 119 16.85 4.65 -5.08
N LYS A 120 17.29 4.57 -6.34
CA LYS A 120 17.32 3.32 -7.13
C LYS A 120 18.21 2.27 -6.47
N LEU A 121 19.40 2.67 -6.02
CA LEU A 121 20.34 1.80 -5.34
C LEU A 121 19.76 1.29 -4.02
N ASP A 122 19.27 2.20 -3.19
CA ASP A 122 18.73 1.88 -1.86
C ASP A 122 17.49 0.99 -1.94
N TRP A 123 16.58 1.32 -2.85
CA TRP A 123 15.42 0.48 -3.12
C TRP A 123 15.83 -0.89 -3.65
N GLY A 124 16.83 -0.94 -4.55
CA GLY A 124 17.32 -2.20 -5.13
C GLY A 124 17.86 -3.15 -4.07
N GLU A 125 18.63 -2.65 -3.11
CA GLU A 125 19.21 -3.43 -2.02
C GLU A 125 18.11 -3.94 -1.07
N LEU A 126 17.26 -3.03 -0.56
CA LEU A 126 16.17 -3.38 0.36
C LEU A 126 15.15 -4.33 -0.29
N ALA A 127 14.82 -4.12 -1.57
CA ALA A 127 13.94 -5.00 -2.29
C ALA A 127 14.55 -6.39 -2.53
N MET A 128 15.88 -6.49 -2.69
CA MET A 128 16.56 -7.78 -2.81
C MET A 128 16.47 -8.57 -1.50
N LEU A 129 16.70 -7.91 -0.36
CA LEU A 129 16.58 -8.52 0.97
C LEU A 129 15.15 -9.04 1.21
N LEU A 130 14.15 -8.18 0.99
CA LEU A 130 12.75 -8.56 1.15
C LEU A 130 12.33 -9.71 0.22
N LYS A 131 12.88 -9.79 -1.01
CA LYS A 131 12.63 -10.93 -1.90
C LYS A 131 13.20 -12.22 -1.34
N ALA A 132 14.39 -12.18 -0.74
CA ALA A 132 14.99 -13.33 -0.08
C ALA A 132 14.16 -13.77 1.13
N ASP A 133 13.71 -12.82 1.95
CA ASP A 133 12.87 -13.10 3.12
C ASP A 133 11.57 -13.80 2.75
N ILE A 134 10.91 -13.36 1.67
CA ILE A 134 9.68 -14.01 1.16
C ILE A 134 9.94 -15.49 0.80
N VAL A 135 11.08 -15.77 0.16
CA VAL A 135 11.44 -17.15 -0.21
C VAL A 135 11.65 -18.00 1.04
N LEU A 136 12.36 -17.48 2.05
CA LEU A 136 12.61 -18.19 3.30
C LEU A 136 11.31 -18.38 4.10
N LEU A 137 10.44 -17.37 4.16
CA LEU A 137 9.15 -17.45 4.84
C LEU A 137 8.22 -18.52 4.23
N ARG A 138 8.26 -18.68 2.91
CA ARG A 138 7.51 -19.75 2.21
C ARG A 138 8.08 -21.15 2.46
N GLN A 139 9.33 -21.25 2.87
CA GLN A 139 10.02 -22.51 3.16
C GLN A 139 10.02 -22.88 4.64
N ALA A 140 9.49 -22.00 5.51
CA ALA A 140 9.46 -22.26 6.94
C ALA A 140 8.55 -23.48 7.24
N ASP A 141 9.15 -24.53 7.80
CA ASP A 141 8.45 -25.79 8.06
C ASP A 141 7.77 -25.80 9.44
N THR A 142 8.13 -24.86 10.32
CA THR A 142 7.64 -24.77 11.69
C THR A 142 7.22 -23.35 12.04
N GLU A 143 6.29 -23.19 13.00
CA GLU A 143 5.90 -21.86 13.49
C GLU A 143 7.08 -21.06 14.08
N GLU A 144 8.03 -21.76 14.73
CA GLU A 144 9.22 -21.13 15.29
C GLU A 144 10.13 -20.57 14.17
N GLU A 145 10.37 -21.35 13.13
CA GLU A 145 11.12 -20.91 11.96
C GLU A 145 10.41 -19.78 11.22
N LEU A 146 9.08 -19.86 11.08
CA LEU A 146 8.28 -18.82 10.46
C LEU A 146 8.40 -17.50 11.22
N ARG A 147 8.27 -17.52 12.56
CA ARG A 147 8.41 -16.32 13.40
C ARG A 147 9.83 -15.76 13.38
N ARG A 148 10.85 -16.62 13.42
CA ARG A 148 12.26 -16.20 13.33
C ARG A 148 12.54 -15.51 12.00
N THR A 149 12.16 -16.14 10.89
CA THR A 149 12.36 -15.59 9.55
C THR A 149 11.53 -14.33 9.34
N TYR A 150 10.34 -14.26 9.93
CA TYR A 150 9.53 -13.04 9.89
C TYR A 150 10.18 -11.89 10.66
N ALA A 151 10.86 -12.16 11.77
CA ALA A 151 11.61 -11.13 12.49
C ALA A 151 12.75 -10.55 11.64
N GLU A 152 13.45 -11.40 10.86
CA GLU A 152 14.46 -10.95 9.90
C GLU A 152 13.83 -10.05 8.81
N MET A 153 12.70 -10.46 8.24
CA MET A 153 11.93 -9.62 7.31
C MET A 153 11.49 -8.30 7.95
N ALA A 154 11.12 -8.33 9.23
CA ALA A 154 10.67 -7.14 9.96
C ALA A 154 11.78 -6.11 10.13
N ASP A 155 13.01 -6.56 10.35
CA ASP A 155 14.17 -5.67 10.42
C ASP A 155 14.47 -5.03 9.05
N HIS A 156 14.42 -5.81 7.95
CA HIS A 156 14.58 -5.26 6.60
C HIS A 156 13.44 -4.28 6.26
N PHE A 157 12.21 -4.60 6.64
CA PHE A 157 11.06 -3.73 6.40
C PHE A 157 11.09 -2.47 7.26
N TYR A 158 11.64 -2.53 8.48
CA TYR A 158 11.93 -1.36 9.29
C TYR A 158 12.90 -0.41 8.57
N GLN A 159 13.93 -0.93 7.93
CA GLN A 159 14.86 -0.11 7.14
C GLN A 159 14.17 0.58 5.96
N VAL A 160 13.24 -0.09 5.28
CA VAL A 160 12.37 0.54 4.25
C VAL A 160 11.57 1.69 4.86
N ARG A 161 10.91 1.47 6.00
CA ARG A 161 10.13 2.51 6.68
C ARG A 161 10.98 3.71 7.08
N THR A 162 12.18 3.46 7.62
CA THR A 162 13.09 4.54 8.03
C THR A 162 13.62 5.31 6.83
N ARG A 163 14.14 4.61 5.81
CA ARG A 163 14.76 5.26 4.65
C ARG A 163 13.78 6.12 3.87
N PHE A 164 12.55 5.63 3.68
CA PHE A 164 11.50 6.30 2.92
C PHE A 164 10.45 7.01 3.78
N GLN A 165 10.73 7.16 5.08
CA GLN A 165 9.88 7.86 6.06
C GLN A 165 8.39 7.45 5.99
N LEU A 166 8.13 6.14 5.89
CA LEU A 166 6.76 5.63 5.82
C LEU A 166 6.04 5.90 7.14
N ALA A 167 4.81 6.41 7.02
CA ALA A 167 3.94 6.58 8.18
C ALA A 167 3.75 5.24 8.90
N PRO A 168 3.58 5.24 10.24
CA PRO A 168 3.21 4.05 10.98
C PRO A 168 1.98 3.41 10.33
N PRO A 169 1.95 2.07 10.16
CA PRO A 169 0.84 1.43 9.50
C PRO A 169 -0.45 1.73 10.25
N VAL A 170 -1.48 2.17 9.52
CA VAL A 170 -2.82 2.37 10.08
C VAL A 170 -3.40 0.99 10.38
N LEU A 171 -3.23 0.56 11.63
CA LEU A 171 -3.88 -0.63 12.18
C LEU A 171 -5.37 -0.35 12.30
N SER A 172 -6.18 -1.24 11.70
CA SER A 172 -7.65 -1.29 11.76
C SER A 172 -8.36 -0.32 10.79
N ARG A 173 -8.79 -0.85 9.64
CA ARG A 173 -9.94 -0.29 8.92
C ARG A 173 -11.20 -0.72 9.65
N GLU A 174 -12.07 0.23 9.96
CA GLU A 174 -13.32 0.00 10.69
C GLU A 174 -14.26 -0.90 9.85
N GLY A 175 -15.07 -1.78 10.46
CA GLY A 175 -16.17 -2.47 9.76
C GLY A 175 -16.04 -3.99 9.58
N SER A 176 -17.20 -4.63 9.37
CA SER A 176 -17.38 -6.08 9.19
C SER A 176 -17.01 -6.52 7.75
N ASP A 177 -16.85 -7.82 7.53
CA ASP A 177 -16.63 -8.36 6.18
C ASP A 177 -17.87 -8.18 5.27
N GLU A 178 -19.08 -8.17 5.83
CA GLU A 178 -20.28 -7.82 5.07
C GLU A 178 -20.23 -6.36 4.61
N LEU A 179 -19.84 -5.43 5.49
CA LEU A 179 -19.68 -4.02 5.14
C LEU A 179 -18.73 -3.83 3.96
N ARG A 180 -17.60 -4.53 3.96
CA ARG A 180 -16.61 -4.48 2.85
C ARG A 180 -17.15 -5.09 1.56
N ARG A 181 -17.92 -6.19 1.65
CA ARG A 181 -18.59 -6.81 0.49
C ARG A 181 -19.69 -5.91 -0.08
N GLN A 182 -20.47 -5.23 0.75
CA GLN A 182 -21.48 -4.26 0.33
C GLN A 182 -20.84 -3.07 -0.38
N LEU A 183 -19.76 -2.52 0.19
CA LEU A 183 -18.99 -1.46 -0.45
C LEU A 183 -18.41 -1.91 -1.80
N GLY A 184 -17.97 -3.17 -1.91
CA GLY A 184 -17.50 -3.76 -3.17
C GLY A 184 -18.58 -3.79 -4.26
N ARG A 185 -19.80 -4.24 -3.91
CA ARG A 185 -20.93 -4.22 -4.85
C ARG A 185 -21.31 -2.81 -5.30
N LEU A 186 -21.34 -1.86 -4.38
CA LEU A 186 -21.57 -0.45 -4.72
C LEU A 186 -20.47 0.10 -5.63
N LEU A 187 -19.22 -0.27 -5.37
CA LEU A 187 -18.08 0.15 -6.17
C LEU A 187 -18.17 -0.38 -7.62
N ASP A 188 -18.65 -1.60 -7.84
CA ASP A 188 -18.84 -2.15 -9.20
C ASP A 188 -19.80 -1.29 -10.04
N HIS A 189 -20.94 -0.88 -9.47
CA HIS A 189 -21.90 0.00 -10.16
C HIS A 189 -21.38 1.43 -10.33
N TYR A 190 -20.65 1.95 -9.33
CA TYR A 190 -19.94 3.23 -9.45
C TYR A 190 -18.92 3.21 -10.60
N LEU A 191 -18.14 2.14 -10.74
CA LEU A 191 -17.13 2.00 -11.80
C LEU A 191 -17.79 1.89 -13.18
N ALA A 192 -18.95 1.24 -13.27
CA ALA A 192 -19.75 1.24 -14.50
C ALA A 192 -20.19 2.65 -14.89
N LEU A 193 -20.68 3.46 -13.94
CA LEU A 193 -21.02 4.87 -14.19
C LEU A 193 -19.78 5.68 -14.58
N GLN A 194 -18.68 5.54 -13.86
CA GLN A 194 -17.41 6.21 -14.17
C GLN A 194 -16.98 5.95 -15.61
N LYS A 195 -16.99 4.69 -16.04
CA LYS A 195 -16.64 4.28 -17.40
C LYS A 195 -17.60 4.86 -18.45
N ASN A 196 -18.90 4.86 -18.16
CA ASN A 196 -19.91 5.42 -19.08
C ASN A 196 -19.76 6.94 -19.23
N LEU A 197 -19.46 7.66 -18.13
CA LEU A 197 -19.20 9.11 -18.16
C LEU A 197 -17.90 9.47 -18.87
N ALA A 198 -16.87 8.63 -18.72
CA ALA A 198 -15.60 8.80 -19.44
C ALA A 198 -15.76 8.55 -20.95
N GLY A 199 -16.66 7.64 -21.36
CA GLY A 199 -16.94 7.35 -22.77
C GLY A 199 -18.14 8.08 -23.37
N ASP A 200 -18.54 9.23 -22.79
CA ASP A 200 -19.66 10.06 -23.27
C ASP A 200 -20.95 9.27 -23.61
N ALA A 201 -21.32 8.31 -22.74
CA ALA A 201 -22.44 7.40 -22.96
C ALA A 201 -23.65 7.71 -22.06
N PRO A 202 -24.43 8.79 -22.30
CA PRO A 202 -25.49 9.26 -21.41
C PRO A 202 -26.57 8.22 -21.12
N GLU A 203 -27.02 7.48 -22.14
CA GLU A 203 -28.06 6.45 -21.98
C GLU A 203 -27.61 5.32 -21.03
N LYS A 204 -26.35 4.89 -21.15
CA LYS A 204 -25.77 3.86 -20.26
C LYS A 204 -25.51 4.41 -18.86
N SER A 205 -25.12 5.68 -18.75
CA SER A 205 -24.93 6.35 -17.47
C SER A 205 -26.24 6.48 -16.70
N LEU A 206 -27.35 6.81 -17.38
CA LEU A 206 -28.68 6.87 -16.76
C LEU A 206 -29.17 5.48 -16.34
N ALA A 207 -28.91 4.45 -17.16
CA ALA A 207 -29.39 3.09 -16.90
C ALA A 207 -28.81 2.43 -15.64
N VAL A 208 -27.66 2.87 -15.13
CA VAL A 208 -27.01 2.28 -13.94
C VAL A 208 -27.38 2.98 -12.62
N ILE A 209 -28.13 4.09 -12.67
CA ILE A 209 -28.43 4.90 -11.48
C ILE A 209 -29.25 4.13 -10.45
N ASP A 210 -30.25 3.37 -10.89
CA ASP A 210 -31.11 2.59 -9.99
C ASP A 210 -30.33 1.44 -9.32
N ASP A 211 -29.39 0.83 -10.04
CA ASP A 211 -28.49 -0.19 -9.47
C ASP A 211 -27.54 0.41 -8.42
N ILE A 212 -27.01 1.61 -8.67
CA ILE A 212 -26.21 2.36 -7.69
C ILE A 212 -27.07 2.67 -6.45
N ALA A 213 -28.30 3.11 -6.64
CA ALA A 213 -29.18 3.46 -5.53
C ALA A 213 -29.52 2.23 -4.68
N ALA A 214 -29.80 1.09 -5.31
CA ALA A 214 -30.05 -0.17 -4.61
C ALA A 214 -28.82 -0.65 -3.83
N ALA A 215 -27.64 -0.72 -4.46
CA ALA A 215 -26.41 -1.13 -3.80
C ALA A 215 -26.00 -0.16 -2.67
N ALA A 216 -26.26 1.14 -2.84
CA ALA A 216 -26.02 2.14 -1.83
C ALA A 216 -26.95 1.97 -0.63
N ALA A 217 -28.22 1.63 -0.84
CA ALA A 217 -29.16 1.36 0.25
C ALA A 217 -28.69 0.21 1.14
N ASP A 218 -28.26 -0.91 0.54
CA ASP A 218 -27.73 -2.06 1.28
C ASP A 218 -26.47 -1.70 2.10
N PHE A 219 -25.58 -0.89 1.52
CA PHE A 219 -24.38 -0.41 2.22
C PHE A 219 -24.71 0.58 3.34
N ILE A 220 -25.69 1.48 3.11
CA ILE A 220 -26.19 2.43 4.10
C ILE A 220 -26.78 1.71 5.30
N ASP A 221 -27.56 0.64 5.09
CA ASP A 221 -28.14 -0.14 6.18
C ASP A 221 -27.06 -0.75 7.09
N GLU A 222 -25.98 -1.29 6.49
CA GLU A 222 -24.84 -1.82 7.25
C GLU A 222 -24.07 -0.71 7.99
N LEU A 223 -23.88 0.46 7.37
CA LEU A 223 -23.29 1.63 8.03
C LEU A 223 -24.16 2.14 9.19
N ASP A 224 -25.48 2.14 9.02
CA ASP A 224 -26.44 2.56 10.03
C ASP A 224 -26.53 1.58 11.20
N ASN A 225 -26.10 0.34 11.04
CA ASN A 225 -25.96 -0.61 12.15
C ASN A 225 -24.64 -0.43 12.93
N SER A 226 -23.71 0.40 12.45
CA SER A 226 -22.45 0.69 13.13
C SER A 226 -22.56 1.80 14.18
N ASP A 227 -21.87 1.66 15.31
CA ASP A 227 -21.71 2.72 16.31
C ASP A 227 -20.67 3.80 15.91
N SER A 228 -19.97 3.62 14.78
CA SER A 228 -18.95 4.56 14.34
C SER A 228 -19.57 5.88 13.85
N LYS A 229 -19.10 7.00 14.42
CA LYS A 229 -19.45 8.35 13.94
C LYS A 229 -19.10 8.53 12.45
N LYS A 230 -18.00 7.94 11.99
CA LYS A 230 -17.60 8.00 10.57
C LYS A 230 -18.58 7.23 9.69
N ALA A 231 -19.06 6.07 10.15
CA ALA A 231 -20.07 5.29 9.44
C ALA A 231 -21.38 6.08 9.30
N LYS A 232 -21.86 6.70 10.39
CA LYS A 232 -23.07 7.54 10.37
C LYS A 232 -22.97 8.75 9.45
N THR A 233 -21.80 9.38 9.43
CA THR A 233 -21.53 10.52 8.53
C THR A 233 -21.53 10.05 7.07
N THR A 234 -20.82 8.95 6.79
CA THR A 234 -20.77 8.34 5.44
C THR A 234 -22.16 7.95 4.94
N SER A 235 -22.99 7.34 5.80
CA SER A 235 -24.37 6.96 5.50
C SER A 235 -25.22 8.18 5.07
N THR A 236 -25.15 9.27 5.84
CA THR A 236 -25.89 10.51 5.55
C THR A 236 -25.45 11.15 4.24
N ASP A 237 -24.14 11.28 4.04
CA ASP A 237 -23.58 11.90 2.84
C ASP A 237 -23.85 11.05 1.59
N LEU A 238 -23.76 9.72 1.70
CA LEU A 238 -24.03 8.80 0.60
C LEU A 238 -25.49 8.87 0.17
N ARG A 239 -26.44 8.93 1.12
CA ARG A 239 -27.86 9.10 0.82
C ARG A 239 -28.12 10.36 0.00
N ALA A 240 -27.57 11.50 0.44
CA ALA A 240 -27.70 12.76 -0.28
C ALA A 240 -27.06 12.74 -1.68
N ALA A 241 -25.91 12.07 -1.83
CA ALA A 241 -25.23 11.93 -3.12
C ALA A 241 -26.03 11.08 -4.12
N VAL A 242 -26.62 9.97 -3.64
CA VAL A 242 -27.48 9.09 -4.46
C VAL A 242 -28.76 9.82 -4.88
N GLU A 243 -29.41 10.56 -3.99
CA GLU A 243 -30.59 11.37 -4.34
C GLU A 243 -30.28 12.39 -5.44
N LYS A 244 -29.11 13.05 -5.35
CA LYS A 244 -28.66 13.99 -6.38
C LYS A 244 -28.38 13.29 -7.72
N LEU A 245 -27.83 12.08 -7.68
CA LEU A 245 -27.60 11.27 -8.88
C LEU A 245 -28.94 10.86 -9.53
N GLN A 246 -29.92 10.41 -8.75
CA GLN A 246 -31.28 10.07 -9.21
C GLN A 246 -32.04 11.26 -9.82
N GLY A 247 -31.78 12.47 -9.34
CA GLY A 247 -32.36 13.69 -9.90
C GLY A 247 -31.71 14.17 -11.21
N SER A 248 -30.64 13.53 -11.67
CA SER A 248 -29.89 13.97 -12.86
C SER A 248 -30.49 13.38 -14.15
N THR A 249 -30.62 14.23 -15.18
CA THR A 249 -31.25 13.88 -16.46
C THR A 249 -30.32 14.06 -17.66
N SER A 250 -29.22 14.79 -17.48
CA SER A 250 -28.21 15.03 -18.52
C SER A 250 -26.82 14.55 -18.11
N ILE A 251 -25.92 14.33 -19.08
CA ILE A 251 -24.54 13.92 -18.79
C ILE A 251 -23.78 14.97 -17.96
N GLN A 252 -24.05 16.26 -18.17
CA GLN A 252 -23.45 17.34 -17.40
C GLN A 252 -23.91 17.33 -15.94
N GLU A 253 -25.21 17.08 -15.71
CA GLU A 253 -25.75 16.89 -14.35
C GLU A 253 -25.14 15.65 -13.69
N LEU A 254 -25.03 14.53 -14.42
CA LEU A 254 -24.42 13.30 -13.92
C LEU A 254 -22.95 13.49 -13.54
N ARG A 255 -22.16 14.21 -14.36
CA ARG A 255 -20.78 14.56 -14.02
C ARG A 255 -20.67 15.37 -12.74
N THR A 256 -21.60 16.31 -12.56
CA THR A 256 -21.66 17.15 -11.36
C THR A 256 -22.11 16.37 -10.13
N ALA A 257 -23.04 15.41 -10.29
CA ALA A 257 -23.50 14.53 -9.22
C ALA A 257 -22.49 13.41 -8.89
N PHE A 258 -21.67 12.98 -9.86
CA PHE A 258 -20.64 11.96 -9.69
C PHE A 258 -19.52 12.42 -8.75
N TYR A 259 -19.16 13.70 -8.75
CA TYR A 259 -18.09 14.22 -7.90
C TYR A 259 -18.29 13.99 -6.38
N PRO A 260 -19.42 14.39 -5.76
CA PRO A 260 -19.64 14.11 -4.34
C PRO A 260 -19.68 12.61 -4.05
N LEU A 261 -20.34 11.79 -4.89
CA LEU A 261 -20.35 10.34 -4.76
C LEU A 261 -18.92 9.76 -4.75
N SER A 262 -18.10 10.23 -5.69
CA SER A 262 -16.71 9.84 -5.83
C SER A 262 -15.89 10.09 -4.57
N LYS A 263 -16.00 11.30 -3.99
CA LYS A 263 -15.31 11.64 -2.73
C LYS A 263 -15.75 10.75 -1.57
N ILE A 264 -17.05 10.47 -1.48
CA ILE A 264 -17.60 9.62 -0.43
C ILE A 264 -17.06 8.20 -0.55
N LEU A 265 -17.02 7.63 -1.76
CA LEU A 265 -16.49 6.28 -1.95
C LEU A 265 -14.98 6.20 -1.77
N ILE A 266 -14.21 7.21 -2.16
CA ILE A 266 -12.78 7.31 -1.83
C ILE A 266 -12.58 7.24 -0.31
N ALA A 267 -13.33 8.06 0.44
CA ALA A 267 -13.26 8.08 1.89
C ALA A 267 -13.71 6.75 2.52
N ALA A 268 -14.76 6.13 1.98
CA ALA A 268 -15.28 4.85 2.44
C ALA A 268 -14.27 3.71 2.20
N VAL A 269 -13.69 3.61 0.99
CA VAL A 269 -12.66 2.62 0.66
C VAL A 269 -11.42 2.81 1.52
N SER A 270 -11.02 4.05 1.80
CA SER A 270 -9.91 4.34 2.70
C SER A 270 -10.20 3.94 4.15
N THR A 271 -11.42 4.20 4.64
CA THR A 271 -11.80 4.04 6.05
C THR A 271 -12.13 2.60 6.40
N PHE A 272 -12.95 1.95 5.57
CA PHE A 272 -13.53 0.65 5.85
C PHE A 272 -12.83 -0.49 5.10
N GLY A 273 -12.17 -0.15 3.99
CA GLY A 273 -11.63 -1.13 3.06
C GLY A 273 -12.72 -1.71 2.16
N VAL A 274 -12.32 -2.42 1.12
CA VAL A 274 -13.23 -3.00 0.14
C VAL A 274 -12.73 -4.38 -0.26
N SER A 275 -13.68 -5.28 -0.50
CA SER A 275 -13.41 -6.63 -1.04
C SER A 275 -13.77 -6.68 -2.51
N GLY A 276 -12.92 -7.29 -3.33
CA GLY A 276 -13.14 -7.46 -4.76
C GLY A 276 -11.90 -7.97 -5.49
N PRO A 277 -12.06 -8.55 -6.69
CA PRO A 277 -10.96 -9.16 -7.43
C PRO A 277 -10.10 -8.15 -8.22
N TYR A 278 -10.37 -6.85 -8.11
CA TYR A 278 -9.77 -5.80 -8.95
C TYR A 278 -9.05 -4.76 -8.09
N ALA A 279 -7.86 -4.34 -8.53
CA ALA A 279 -7.17 -3.17 -7.99
C ALA A 279 -8.07 -1.94 -8.02
N VAL A 280 -7.91 -1.04 -7.06
CA VAL A 280 -8.65 0.24 -7.00
C VAL A 280 -7.62 1.37 -6.92
N TYR A 281 -7.64 2.28 -7.87
CA TYR A 281 -6.75 3.43 -7.98
C TYR A 281 -7.51 4.72 -7.74
N GLU A 282 -6.91 5.67 -7.03
CA GLU A 282 -7.37 7.06 -7.00
C GLU A 282 -6.75 7.82 -8.18
N HIS A 283 -7.58 8.36 -9.03
CA HIS A 283 -7.20 9.29 -10.08
C HIS A 283 -7.59 10.72 -9.71
N TYR A 284 -6.91 11.69 -10.29
CA TYR A 284 -7.18 13.11 -10.09
C TYR A 284 -7.06 13.90 -11.38
N CYS A 285 -7.93 14.88 -11.57
CA CYS A 285 -7.83 15.88 -12.62
C CYS A 285 -7.81 17.26 -11.97
N PRO A 286 -6.73 18.06 -12.11
CA PRO A 286 -6.67 19.40 -11.55
C PRO A 286 -7.63 20.40 -12.22
N MET A 287 -7.97 20.18 -13.48
CA MET A 287 -8.78 21.11 -14.29
C MET A 287 -10.28 20.95 -14.08
N ALA A 288 -10.72 19.87 -13.41
CA ALA A 288 -12.15 19.62 -13.22
C ALA A 288 -12.80 20.75 -12.39
N PHE A 289 -14.05 21.09 -12.73
CA PHE A 289 -14.85 22.10 -12.04
C PHE A 289 -14.15 23.46 -11.87
N ASN A 290 -13.74 24.07 -12.98
CA ASN A 290 -13.06 25.38 -13.00
C ASN A 290 -11.77 25.38 -12.18
N ASP A 291 -10.87 24.42 -12.47
CA ASP A 291 -9.56 24.28 -11.83
C ASP A 291 -9.59 24.07 -10.31
N THR A 292 -10.74 23.68 -9.75
CA THR A 292 -10.83 23.26 -8.34
C THR A 292 -10.38 21.81 -8.14
N GLY A 293 -10.41 21.03 -9.22
CA GLY A 293 -9.96 19.66 -9.29
C GLY A 293 -10.96 18.66 -8.73
N ALA A 294 -10.85 17.41 -9.20
CA ALA A 294 -11.71 16.32 -8.76
C ALA A 294 -10.99 14.97 -8.82
N THR A 295 -11.37 14.08 -7.90
CA THR A 295 -10.79 12.74 -7.77
C THR A 295 -11.82 11.67 -8.06
N TRP A 296 -11.38 10.52 -8.56
CA TRP A 296 -12.23 9.35 -8.80
C TRP A 296 -11.52 8.02 -8.61
N LEU A 297 -12.31 6.95 -8.46
CA LEU A 297 -11.80 5.58 -8.41
C LEU A 297 -11.85 4.93 -9.79
N ASP A 298 -10.81 4.18 -10.14
CA ASP A 298 -10.74 3.34 -11.35
C ASP A 298 -10.07 2.00 -10.98
N THR A 299 -10.12 1.02 -11.88
CA THR A 299 -9.46 -0.29 -11.72
C THR A 299 -8.18 -0.44 -12.53
N SER A 300 -7.83 0.58 -13.30
CA SER A 300 -6.61 0.64 -14.10
C SER A 300 -5.81 1.89 -13.75
N GLU A 301 -4.48 1.83 -13.88
CA GLU A 301 -3.62 3.03 -13.87
C GLU A 301 -3.85 3.93 -15.09
N THR A 302 -4.59 3.47 -16.10
CA THR A 302 -4.91 4.27 -17.28
C THR A 302 -5.98 5.30 -16.94
N ILE A 303 -5.66 6.59 -17.09
CA ILE A 303 -6.61 7.69 -16.84
C ILE A 303 -7.76 7.65 -17.84
N ASN A 304 -8.99 7.46 -17.35
CA ASN A 304 -10.25 7.66 -18.07
C ASN A 304 -11.07 8.72 -17.31
N ASN A 305 -11.03 9.97 -17.77
CA ASN A 305 -11.58 11.11 -17.04
C ASN A 305 -13.12 11.19 -17.17
N PRO A 306 -13.89 10.91 -16.10
CA PRO A 306 -15.35 10.93 -16.16
C PRO A 306 -15.93 12.35 -16.25
N TYR A 307 -15.18 13.37 -15.86
CA TYR A 307 -15.65 14.76 -15.80
C TYR A 307 -15.60 15.48 -17.15
N PHE A 308 -14.74 15.02 -18.06
CA PHE A 308 -14.59 15.63 -19.38
C PHE A 308 -14.89 14.69 -20.54
N GLY A 309 -14.97 13.37 -20.31
CA GLY A 309 -15.29 12.42 -21.37
C GLY A 309 -14.24 12.43 -22.48
N ASP A 310 -14.68 12.32 -23.72
CA ASP A 310 -13.82 12.23 -24.90
C ASP A 310 -12.98 13.51 -25.10
N GLU A 311 -13.45 14.68 -24.65
CA GLU A 311 -12.73 15.95 -24.81
C GLU A 311 -11.36 15.94 -24.11
N MET A 312 -11.27 15.30 -22.95
CA MET A 312 -10.04 15.23 -22.15
C MET A 312 -9.91 13.88 -21.44
N LEU A 313 -10.18 12.78 -22.16
CA LEU A 313 -10.26 11.42 -21.60
C LEU A 313 -9.02 11.01 -20.81
N ARG A 314 -7.84 11.46 -21.24
CA ARG A 314 -6.54 11.13 -20.63
C ARG A 314 -6.01 12.22 -19.69
N CYS A 315 -6.76 13.29 -19.45
CA CYS A 315 -6.33 14.36 -18.56
C CYS A 315 -6.47 13.92 -17.10
N GLY A 316 -5.36 13.86 -16.40
CA GLY A 316 -5.29 13.54 -14.98
C GLY A 316 -4.03 12.78 -14.63
N GLU A 317 -3.94 12.38 -13.38
CA GLU A 317 -2.83 11.62 -12.80
C GLU A 317 -3.37 10.56 -11.85
N VAL A 318 -2.59 9.48 -11.67
CA VAL A 318 -2.85 8.49 -10.63
C VAL A 318 -2.25 9.04 -9.33
N ARG A 319 -3.09 9.24 -8.32
CA ARG A 319 -2.67 9.70 -6.98
C ARG A 319 -2.28 8.57 -6.06
N GLY A 320 -2.88 7.40 -6.22
CA GLY A 320 -2.55 6.25 -5.39
C GLY A 320 -3.37 5.03 -5.71
N GLN A 321 -3.10 3.95 -4.98
CA GLN A 321 -3.81 2.68 -5.06
C GLN A 321 -4.30 2.29 -3.66
N PHE A 322 -5.58 1.92 -3.57
CA PHE A 322 -6.16 1.40 -2.35
C PHE A 322 -5.84 -0.08 -2.16
N LYS A 323 -5.55 -0.42 -0.91
CA LYS A 323 -5.41 -1.80 -0.45
C LYS A 323 -6.77 -2.51 -0.52
N LEU A 324 -6.82 -3.68 -1.13
CA LEU A 324 -7.98 -4.58 -1.06
C LEU A 324 -7.84 -5.55 0.10
N GLU A 325 -8.97 -6.01 0.62
CA GLU A 325 -9.06 -7.19 1.48
C GLU A 325 -9.58 -8.35 0.63
N GLU A 326 -8.89 -9.50 0.68
CA GLU A 326 -9.32 -10.74 0.00
C GLU A 326 -10.52 -11.37 0.71
#